data_AF-A0A7N2R826-F1
#
_entry.id   AF-A0A7N2R826-F1
#
_cell.length_a   1.000
_cell.length_b   1.000
_cell.length_c   1.000
_cell.angle_alpha   90.00
_cell.angle_beta   90.00
_cell.angle_gamma   90.00
#
_symmetry.space_group_name_H-M   'P 1'
#
loop_
_entity.id
_entity.type
_entity.pdbx_description
1 polymer ?
#
loop_
_entity_poly.entity_id
_entity_poly.type
_entity_poly.pdbx_seq_one_letter_code
_entity_poly.pdbx_strand_id
1 'polypeptide(L)'
;MDRVGWVKLLDREMKNASNEDDAIARGSRVFDASESSIHAIANTGINQLMEQGEKLLQEYIILKQTMAIQQQECQKEREERKLEHETLLQEYMILKQLVTQYQLGLRTLKKKNVILERKYLHMKNFAMHLYQNQKSNSIPSRFSQSLHPDIFH
;
A
#
# COMPACT_ATOMS: atom_id res chain seq x y z
N MET A 1 -26.78 0.98 -58.38
CA MET A 1 -26.47 1.59 -59.69
C MET A 1 -25.88 2.97 -59.45
N ASP A 2 -24.86 3.36 -60.22
CA ASP A 2 -24.28 4.70 -60.17
C ASP A 2 -25.08 5.69 -61.03
N ARG A 3 -24.76 6.99 -60.93
CA ARG A 3 -25.45 8.06 -61.68
C ARG A 3 -25.46 7.79 -63.19
N VAL A 4 -24.34 7.29 -63.74
CA VAL A 4 -24.21 7.00 -65.17
C VAL A 4 -25.06 5.79 -65.57
N GLY A 5 -25.14 4.75 -64.73
CA GLY A 5 -26.00 3.60 -64.95
C GLY A 5 -27.49 3.97 -65.02
N TRP A 6 -27.97 4.84 -64.14
CA TRP A 6 -29.35 5.32 -64.15
C TRP A 6 -29.69 6.12 -65.42
N VAL A 7 -28.79 7.00 -65.85
CA VAL A 7 -28.97 7.79 -67.08
C VAL A 7 -29.02 6.88 -68.32
N LYS A 8 -28.13 5.88 -68.40
CA LYS A 8 -28.14 4.91 -69.50
C LYS A 8 -29.40 4.05 -69.53
N LEU A 9 -29.93 3.67 -68.37
CA LEU A 9 -31.18 2.93 -68.27
C LEU A 9 -32.36 3.77 -68.76
N LEU A 10 -32.45 5.03 -68.32
CA LEU A 10 -33.48 5.95 -68.77
C LEU A 10 -33.43 6.17 -70.28
N ASP A 11 -32.25 6.49 -70.83
CA ASP A 11 -32.06 6.67 -72.28
C ASP A 11 -32.51 5.43 -73.08
N ARG A 12 -32.18 4.23 -72.60
CA ARG A 12 -32.60 2.97 -73.23
C ARG A 12 -34.11 2.78 -73.17
N GLU A 13 -34.75 2.99 -72.02
CA GLU A 13 -36.19 2.81 -71.87
C GLU A 13 -36.98 3.82 -72.72
N MET A 14 -36.51 5.07 -72.80
CA MET A 14 -37.14 6.11 -73.62
C MET A 14 -37.00 5.85 -75.13
N LYS A 15 -35.84 5.36 -75.59
CA LYS A 15 -35.63 4.96 -77.00
C LYS A 15 -36.51 3.80 -77.44
N ASN A 16 -36.91 2.96 -76.51
CA ASN A 16 -37.78 1.80 -76.76
C ASN A 16 -39.27 2.12 -76.58
N ALA A 17 -39.63 3.37 -76.29
CA ALA A 17 -41.01 3.77 -76.14
C ALA A 17 -41.73 3.84 -77.50
N SER A 18 -42.97 3.36 -77.53
CA SER A 18 -43.81 3.30 -78.73
C SER A 18 -44.56 4.60 -79.02
N ASN A 19 -44.82 5.40 -77.98
CA ASN A 19 -45.43 6.72 -78.05
C ASN A 19 -45.05 7.51 -76.78
N GLU A 20 -45.54 8.75 -76.69
CA GLU A 20 -45.24 9.65 -75.57
C GLU A 20 -45.76 9.11 -74.23
N ASP A 21 -46.97 8.55 -74.18
CA ASP A 21 -47.55 7.99 -72.96
C ASP A 21 -46.73 6.79 -72.43
N ASP A 22 -46.28 5.90 -73.32
CA ASP A 22 -45.40 4.77 -73.00
C ASP A 22 -44.03 5.26 -72.50
N ALA A 23 -43.49 6.33 -73.09
CA ALA A 23 -42.25 6.95 -72.65
C ALA A 23 -42.38 7.51 -71.23
N ILE A 24 -43.47 8.23 -70.93
CA ILE A 24 -43.77 8.76 -69.60
C ILE A 24 -43.92 7.61 -68.60
N ALA A 25 -44.69 6.57 -68.92
CA ALA A 25 -44.89 5.42 -68.03
C ALA A 25 -43.58 4.66 -67.75
N ARG A 26 -42.68 4.56 -68.73
CA ARG A 26 -41.34 3.98 -68.55
C ARG A 26 -40.43 4.87 -67.71
N GLY A 27 -40.41 6.18 -67.99
CA GLY A 27 -39.66 7.17 -67.24
C GLY A 27 -40.04 7.16 -65.76
N SER A 28 -41.34 7.21 -65.44
CA SER A 28 -41.83 7.12 -64.06
C SER A 28 -41.34 5.86 -63.35
N ARG A 29 -41.43 4.69 -63.98
CA ARG A 29 -40.92 3.43 -63.38
C ARG A 29 -39.42 3.46 -63.10
N VAL A 30 -38.62 4.06 -63.97
CA VAL A 30 -37.16 4.20 -63.75
C VAL A 30 -36.90 5.16 -62.58
N PHE A 31 -37.65 6.26 -62.48
CA PHE A 31 -37.56 7.19 -61.37
C PHE A 31 -37.96 6.54 -60.04
N ASP A 32 -39.10 5.84 -59.98
CA ASP A 32 -39.58 5.13 -58.80
C ASP A 32 -38.55 4.10 -58.30
N ALA A 33 -37.93 3.35 -59.22
CA ALA A 33 -36.87 2.40 -58.90
C ALA A 33 -35.62 3.10 -58.35
N SER A 34 -35.26 4.27 -58.89
CA SER A 34 -34.12 5.05 -58.41
C SER A 34 -34.36 5.64 -57.02
N GLU A 35 -35.55 6.17 -56.77
CA GLU A 35 -35.96 6.70 -55.48
C GLU A 35 -36.00 5.61 -54.41
N SER A 36 -36.58 4.45 -54.74
CA SER A 36 -36.59 3.27 -53.87
C SER A 36 -35.17 2.81 -53.53
N SER A 37 -34.25 2.81 -54.51
CA SER A 37 -32.85 2.47 -54.28
C SER A 37 -32.13 3.48 -53.37
N ILE A 38 -32.39 4.78 -53.55
CA ILE A 38 -31.79 5.83 -52.71
C ILE A 38 -32.30 5.69 -51.27
N HIS A 39 -33.60 5.48 -51.09
CA HIS A 39 -34.21 5.32 -49.78
C HIS A 39 -33.65 4.08 -49.06
N ALA A 40 -33.51 2.95 -49.77
CA ALA A 40 -32.92 1.74 -49.20
C ALA A 40 -31.47 1.93 -48.73
N ILE A 41 -30.64 2.60 -49.54
CA ILE A 41 -29.25 2.91 -49.17
C ILE A 41 -29.20 3.87 -47.98
N ALA A 42 -30.01 4.93 -47.99
CA ALA A 42 -30.09 5.89 -46.90
C ALA A 42 -30.50 5.23 -45.58
N ASN A 43 -31.55 4.41 -45.58
CA ASN A 43 -32.00 3.68 -44.40
C ASN A 43 -30.95 2.69 -43.89
N THR A 44 -30.26 2.00 -44.80
CA THR A 44 -29.17 1.08 -44.41
C THR A 44 -28.04 1.84 -43.73
N GLY A 45 -27.64 3.00 -44.27
CA GLY A 45 -26.62 3.85 -43.67
C GLY A 45 -27.04 4.41 -42.31
N ILE A 46 -28.28 4.86 -42.18
CA ILE A 46 -28.84 5.34 -40.89
C ILE A 46 -28.83 4.22 -39.85
N ASN A 47 -29.29 3.02 -40.20
CA ASN A 47 -29.32 1.89 -39.28
C ASN A 47 -27.90 1.49 -38.84
N GLN A 48 -26.94 1.45 -39.75
CA GLN A 48 -25.54 1.18 -39.40
C GLN A 48 -24.95 2.23 -38.46
N LEU A 49 -25.25 3.52 -38.70
CA LEU A 49 -24.80 4.60 -37.81
C LEU A 49 -25.46 4.52 -36.42
N MET A 50 -26.74 4.16 -36.36
CA MET A 50 -27.44 3.93 -35.09
C MET A 50 -26.82 2.76 -34.32
N GLU A 51 -26.62 1.62 -34.96
CA GLU A 51 -25.99 0.44 -34.34
C GLU A 51 -24.57 0.78 -33.81
N GLN A 52 -23.77 1.49 -34.60
CA GLN A 52 -22.45 1.94 -34.17
C GLN A 52 -22.53 2.92 -32.98
N GLY A 53 -23.49 3.85 -33.00
CA GLY A 53 -23.73 4.79 -31.91
C GLY A 53 -24.15 4.10 -30.61
N GLU A 54 -25.04 3.12 -30.68
CA GLU A 54 -25.46 2.31 -29.53
C GLU A 54 -24.29 1.53 -28.94
N LYS A 55 -23.44 0.94 -29.80
CA LYS A 55 -22.26 0.20 -29.37
C LYS A 55 -21.25 1.09 -28.66
N LEU A 56 -20.96 2.27 -29.23
CA LEU A 56 -20.09 3.29 -28.61
C LEU A 56 -20.65 3.77 -27.27
N LEU A 57 -21.96 3.95 -27.16
CA LEU A 57 -22.60 4.36 -25.91
C LEU A 57 -22.46 3.28 -24.83
N GLN A 58 -22.65 2.00 -25.19
CA GLN A 58 -22.45 0.88 -24.28
C GLN A 58 -20.99 0.80 -23.80
N GLU A 59 -20.03 0.89 -24.73
CA GLU A 59 -18.60 0.90 -24.40
C GLU A 59 -18.23 2.06 -23.48
N TYR A 60 -18.77 3.27 -23.73
CA TYR A 60 -18.57 4.42 -22.87
C TYR A 60 -19.13 4.21 -21.45
N ILE A 61 -20.32 3.62 -21.32
CA ILE A 61 -20.94 3.32 -20.02
C ILE A 61 -20.07 2.32 -19.25
N ILE A 62 -19.65 1.24 -19.90
CA ILE A 62 -18.78 0.22 -19.29
C ILE A 62 -17.47 0.86 -18.85
N LEU A 63 -16.83 1.64 -19.72
CA LEU A 63 -15.57 2.31 -19.40
C LEU A 63 -15.72 3.23 -18.18
N LYS A 64 -16.80 4.02 -18.13
CA LYS A 64 -17.06 4.92 -17.00
C LYS A 64 -17.27 4.15 -15.69
N GLN A 65 -17.97 3.01 -15.74
CA GLN A 65 -18.14 2.14 -14.57
C GLN A 65 -16.82 1.53 -14.11
N THR A 66 -16.03 0.99 -15.05
CA THR A 66 -14.70 0.42 -14.75
C THR A 66 -13.77 1.47 -14.15
N MET A 67 -13.75 2.68 -14.69
CA MET A 67 -12.95 3.78 -14.13
C MET A 67 -13.38 4.16 -12.70
N ALA A 68 -14.68 4.18 -12.42
CA ALA A 68 -15.18 4.47 -11.08
C ALA A 68 -14.77 3.38 -10.07
N ILE A 69 -14.88 2.11 -10.45
CA ILE A 69 -14.43 0.98 -9.63
C ILE A 69 -12.92 1.07 -9.36
N GLN A 70 -12.11 1.31 -10.40
CA GLN A 70 -10.67 1.44 -10.26
C GLN A 70 -10.27 2.59 -9.32
N GLN A 71 -10.98 3.72 -9.39
CA GLN A 71 -10.76 4.85 -8.48
C GLN A 71 -11.06 4.48 -7.03
N GLN A 72 -12.16 3.77 -6.80
CA GLN A 72 -12.53 3.30 -5.46
C GLN A 72 -11.49 2.34 -4.89
N GLU A 73 -11.01 1.38 -5.69
CA GLU A 73 -9.98 0.44 -5.26
C GLU A 73 -8.66 1.13 -4.94
N CYS A 74 -8.21 2.06 -5.80
CA CYS A 74 -6.99 2.84 -5.57
C CYS A 74 -7.09 3.70 -4.30
N GLN A 75 -8.26 4.28 -4.05
CA GLN A 75 -8.51 5.05 -2.84
C GLN A 75 -8.45 4.16 -1.58
N LYS A 76 -9.09 2.98 -1.63
CA LYS A 76 -9.07 2.01 -0.54
C LYS A 76 -7.65 1.54 -0.23
N GLU A 77 -6.88 1.16 -1.24
CA GLU A 77 -5.49 0.73 -1.08
C GLU A 77 -4.61 1.85 -0.51
N ARG A 78 -4.87 3.11 -0.88
CA ARG A 78 -4.19 4.27 -0.30
C ARG A 78 -4.53 4.47 1.18
N GLU A 79 -5.77 4.23 1.58
CA GLU A 79 -6.20 4.30 2.98
C GLU A 79 -5.61 3.17 3.81
N GLU A 80 -5.61 1.93 3.29
CA GLU A 80 -4.98 0.77 3.93
C GLU A 80 -3.48 1.00 4.18
N ARG A 81 -2.74 1.48 3.18
CA ARG A 81 -1.31 1.84 3.33
C ARG A 81 -1.06 2.93 4.37
N LYS A 82 -1.95 3.93 4.46
CA LYS A 82 -1.83 4.98 5.49
C LYS A 82 -2.00 4.39 6.88
N LEU A 83 -3.02 3.55 7.05
CA LEU A 83 -3.29 2.90 8.33
C LEU A 83 -2.12 2.01 8.74
N GLU A 84 -1.59 1.19 7.82
CA GLU A 84 -0.41 0.34 8.07
C GLU A 84 0.81 1.17 8.51
N HIS A 85 1.05 2.30 7.84
CA HIS A 85 2.15 3.19 8.19
C HIS A 85 1.94 3.82 9.58
N GLU A 86 0.71 4.23 9.91
CA GLU A 86 0.38 4.78 11.23
C GLU A 86 0.58 3.73 12.34
N THR A 87 0.14 2.49 12.12
CA THR A 87 0.35 1.40 13.07
C THR A 87 1.84 1.09 13.24
N LEU A 88 2.60 1.01 12.14
CA LEU A 88 4.04 0.76 12.19
C LEU A 88 4.78 1.87 12.95
N LEU A 89 4.38 3.13 12.73
CA LEU A 89 4.95 4.28 13.43
C LEU A 89 4.68 4.19 14.95
N GLN A 90 3.47 3.81 15.34
CA GLN A 90 3.10 3.64 16.74
C GLN A 90 3.92 2.52 17.40
N GLU A 91 4.04 1.36 16.75
CA GLU A 91 4.86 0.24 17.22
C GLU A 91 6.33 0.63 17.36
N TYR A 92 6.87 1.33 16.36
CA TYR A 92 8.23 1.86 16.40
C TYR A 92 8.47 2.78 17.60
N MET A 93 7.52 3.68 17.88
CA MET A 93 7.62 4.57 19.04
C MET A 93 7.66 3.80 20.37
N ILE A 94 6.80 2.78 20.51
CA ILE A 94 6.76 1.91 21.70
C ILE A 94 8.10 1.18 21.87
N LEU A 95 8.59 0.56 20.80
CA LEU A 95 9.87 -0.16 20.81
C LEU A 95 11.04 0.76 21.16
N LYS A 96 11.08 1.96 20.58
CA LYS A 96 12.11 2.97 20.89
C LYS A 96 12.11 3.36 22.36
N GLN A 97 10.92 3.55 22.94
CA GLN A 97 10.78 3.85 24.37
C GLN A 97 11.28 2.68 25.23
N LEU A 98 10.90 1.45 24.88
CA LEU A 98 11.30 0.25 25.60
C LEU A 98 12.83 0.05 25.59
N VAL A 99 13.47 0.22 24.41
CA VAL A 99 14.92 0.17 24.27
C VAL A 99 15.59 1.22 25.16
N THR A 100 15.06 2.44 25.19
CA THR A 100 15.57 3.52 26.04
C THR A 100 15.48 3.14 27.53
N GLN A 101 14.36 2.57 27.96
CA GLN A 101 14.17 2.12 29.34
C GLN A 101 15.17 1.02 29.73
N TYR A 102 15.36 0.01 28.88
CA TYR A 102 16.35 -1.04 29.14
C TYR A 102 17.78 -0.51 29.21
N GLN A 103 18.16 0.41 28.32
CA GLN A 103 19.47 1.05 28.35
C GLN A 103 19.70 1.81 29.67
N LEU A 104 18.70 2.54 30.17
CA LEU A 104 18.76 3.22 31.46
C LEU A 104 18.86 2.24 32.64
N GLY A 105 18.08 1.16 32.62
CA GLY A 105 18.16 0.08 33.60
C GLY A 105 19.55 -0.55 33.65
N LEU A 106 20.13 -0.86 32.50
CA LEU A 106 21.48 -1.43 32.39
C LEU A 106 22.54 -0.47 32.94
N ARG A 107 22.47 0.83 32.62
CA ARG A 107 23.38 1.84 33.19
C ARG A 107 23.27 1.91 34.71
N THR A 108 22.06 1.80 35.24
CA THR A 108 21.82 1.82 36.70
C THR A 108 22.41 0.59 37.38
N LEU A 109 22.19 -0.61 36.83
CA LEU A 109 22.77 -1.85 37.34
C LEU A 109 24.29 -1.83 37.29
N LYS A 110 24.89 -1.34 36.19
CA LYS A 110 26.35 -1.17 36.09
C LYS A 110 26.90 -0.26 37.20
N LYS A 111 26.26 0.88 37.47
CA LYS A 111 26.65 1.76 38.59
C LYS A 111 26.55 1.06 39.95
N LYS A 112 25.46 0.31 40.18
CA LYS A 112 25.27 -0.45 41.44
C LYS A 112 26.36 -1.52 41.63
N ASN A 113 26.71 -2.26 40.58
CA ASN A 113 27.77 -3.27 40.65
C ASN A 113 29.13 -2.66 41.01
N VAL A 114 29.52 -1.54 40.39
CA VAL A 114 30.77 -0.85 40.73
C VAL A 114 30.80 -0.42 42.20
N ILE A 115 29.68 0.06 42.75
CA ILE A 115 29.57 0.41 44.16
C ILE A 115 29.75 -0.83 45.05
N LEU A 116 29.12 -1.95 44.69
CA LEU A 116 29.23 -3.21 45.44
C LEU A 116 30.66 -3.76 45.42
N GLU A 117 31.33 -3.75 44.27
CA GLU A 117 32.73 -4.16 44.14
C GLU A 117 33.66 -3.33 45.02
N ARG A 118 33.48 -2.00 45.03
CA ARG A 118 34.25 -1.10 45.92
C ARG A 118 34.01 -1.41 47.40
N LYS A 119 32.76 -1.69 47.79
CA LYS A 119 32.41 -2.08 49.17
C LYS A 119 33.06 -3.40 49.56
N TYR A 120 33.02 -4.40 48.67
CA TYR A 120 33.68 -5.69 48.91
C TYR A 120 35.19 -5.53 49.10
N LEU A 121 35.85 -4.74 48.25
CA LEU A 121 37.27 -4.47 48.38
C LEU A 121 37.62 -3.78 49.71
N HIS A 122 36.84 -2.77 50.11
CA HIS A 122 37.01 -2.11 51.40
C HIS A 122 36.87 -3.09 52.57
N MET A 123 35.86 -3.95 52.54
CA MET A 123 35.63 -4.97 53.56
C MET A 123 36.77 -6.01 53.61
N LYS A 124 37.28 -6.45 52.46
CA LYS A 124 38.42 -7.36 52.37
C LYS A 124 39.69 -6.74 52.97
N ASN A 125 39.96 -5.47 52.66
CA ASN A 125 41.10 -4.74 53.22
C ASN A 125 40.95 -4.57 54.74
N PHE A 126 39.75 -4.23 55.21
CA PHE A 126 39.46 -4.13 56.64
C PHE A 126 39.70 -5.47 57.37
N ALA A 127 39.18 -6.58 56.84
CA ALA A 127 39.41 -7.91 57.41
C ALA A 127 40.90 -8.29 57.43
N MET A 128 41.64 -7.93 56.37
CA MET A 128 43.09 -8.15 56.31
C MET A 128 43.83 -7.37 57.40
N HIS A 129 43.49 -6.09 57.62
CA HIS A 129 44.08 -5.28 58.69
C HIS A 129 43.76 -5.86 60.08
N LEU A 130 42.51 -6.29 60.33
CA LEU A 130 42.15 -6.94 61.59
C LEU A 130 42.98 -8.21 61.83
N TYR A 131 43.14 -9.05 60.81
CA TYR A 131 43.95 -10.26 60.89
C TYR A 131 45.44 -9.98 61.14
N GLN A 132 46.00 -8.98 60.46
CA GLN A 132 47.37 -8.53 60.68
C GLN A 132 47.57 -8.02 62.11
N ASN A 133 46.65 -7.19 62.62
CA ASN A 133 46.70 -6.69 63.99
C ASN A 133 46.59 -7.80 65.04
N GLN A 134 45.78 -8.84 64.78
CA GLN A 134 45.72 -10.02 65.65
C GLN A 134 47.02 -10.83 65.62
N LYS A 135 47.65 -10.98 64.44
CA LYS A 135 48.96 -11.64 64.31
C LYS A 135 50.11 -10.85 64.94
N SER A 136 50.08 -9.52 64.85
CA SER A 136 51.09 -8.65 65.48
C SER A 136 50.87 -8.50 66.98
N ASN A 137 49.64 -8.67 67.47
CA ASN A 137 49.32 -8.83 68.88
C ASN A 137 49.56 -10.28 69.33
N SER A 138 50.80 -10.75 69.23
CA SER A 138 51.24 -11.82 70.13
C SER A 138 51.30 -11.23 71.54
N ILE A 139 50.21 -11.32 72.30
CA ILE A 139 50.29 -11.15 73.76
C ILE A 139 51.35 -12.17 74.22
N PRO A 140 52.51 -11.75 74.74
CA PRO A 140 53.40 -12.70 75.37
C PRO A 140 52.62 -13.31 76.52
N SER A 141 52.49 -14.63 76.54
CA SER A 141 52.13 -15.38 77.74
C SER A 141 53.20 -15.12 78.80
N ARG A 142 53.10 -13.96 79.47
CA ARG A 142 54.03 -13.49 80.48
C ARG A 142 53.27 -12.69 81.56
N PHE A 143 52.11 -13.21 81.95
CA PHE A 143 51.47 -12.87 83.23
C PHE A 143 50.96 -14.15 83.91
N SER A 144 51.84 -15.14 84.00
CA SER A 144 51.63 -16.31 84.86
C SER A 144 52.97 -16.81 85.40
N GLN A 145 53.68 -15.98 86.15
CA GLN A 145 54.80 -16.42 87.00
C GLN A 145 55.13 -15.37 88.07
N SER A 146 54.29 -15.29 89.09
CA SER A 146 54.70 -15.15 90.49
C SER A 146 53.47 -15.25 91.39
N LEU A 147 52.95 -16.47 91.57
CA LEU A 147 52.48 -16.82 92.89
C LEU A 147 53.71 -16.80 93.80
N HIS A 148 53.76 -15.87 94.75
CA HIS A 148 54.51 -16.08 95.97
C HIS A 148 53.47 -16.18 97.09
N PRO A 149 53.34 -17.33 97.77
CA PRO A 149 52.50 -17.45 98.95
C PRO A 149 53.20 -16.80 100.16
N ASP A 150 52.38 -16.37 101.11
CA ASP A 150 52.73 -16.00 102.48
C ASP A 150 53.45 -14.65 102.71
N ILE A 151 52.80 -13.76 103.48
CA ILE A 151 53.03 -13.61 104.92
C ILE A 151 51.81 -12.90 105.56
N PHE A 152 51.36 -13.47 106.67
CA PHE A 152 50.28 -13.04 107.55
C PHE A 152 50.51 -11.65 108.18
N HIS A 153 49.46 -10.81 108.24
CA HIS A 153 48.84 -10.26 109.47
C HIS A 153 47.63 -9.38 109.15
#